data_AF-A0A7S4IFB5-F1
#
_entry.id   AF-A0A7S4IFB5-F1
#
_cell.length_a   1.000
_cell.length_b   1.000
_cell.length_c   1.000
_cell.angle_alpha   90.00
_cell.angle_beta   90.00
_cell.angle_gamma   90.00
#
_symmetry.space_group_name_H-M   'P 1'
#
loop_
_entity.id
_entity.type
_entity.pdbx_description
1 polymer ?
#
loop_
_entity_poly.entity_id
_entity_poly.type
_entity_poly.pdbx_seq_one_letter_code
_entity_poly.pdbx_strand_id
1 'polypeptide(L)'
;FALQKKKKGSSKLRTVQLQGNGLVISDGKNEQIFPLNSLCMIIREEDPKKSVSKSPRLVKSSPFGSRSKDKDKASSDRTMLLLTHDLTRIWVKFMERKDFLLWVLSVDGLLTAFYSSSLIETVHKTIYLRERYLLAYEGGSIKVGDDEEWTYIGSNGRLSCSLTNSEELKNAVFTFDGQYLRPEFGSEGTDYCGEWDGMNVYWYKENVNGEQSERKRRLTASSCYNWNPARQEFHLIESNHFAKDTHNTWALTRNFLARTDGMGAGWIQIEGDTPICLAMFLCLFYASNSSD
;
A
#
# COMPACT_ATOMS: atom_id res chain seq x y z
N PHE A 1 25.42 -39.23 34.68
CA PHE A 1 24.58 -38.12 35.14
C PHE A 1 24.27 -37.18 33.97
N ALA A 2 23.00 -36.83 33.86
CA ALA A 2 22.23 -36.30 32.72
C ALA A 2 22.92 -35.42 31.64
N LEU A 3 22.65 -35.79 30.38
CA LEU A 3 22.83 -34.99 29.16
C LEU A 3 21.99 -33.70 29.19
N GLN A 4 22.59 -32.58 28.79
CA GLN A 4 21.88 -31.34 28.47
C GLN A 4 20.89 -31.58 27.30
N LYS A 5 19.60 -31.39 27.57
CA LYS A 5 18.54 -31.39 26.56
C LYS A 5 18.71 -30.17 25.65
N LYS A 6 19.12 -30.39 24.39
CA LYS A 6 18.89 -29.43 23.29
C LYS A 6 17.37 -29.26 23.12
N LYS A 7 16.85 -28.06 23.41
CA LYS A 7 15.49 -27.69 22.98
C LYS A 7 15.50 -27.49 21.47
N LYS A 8 14.85 -28.41 20.76
CA LYS A 8 14.44 -28.25 19.35
C LYS A 8 13.25 -27.30 19.32
N GLY A 9 13.41 -26.20 18.59
CA GLY A 9 12.38 -25.21 18.31
C GLY A 9 12.96 -24.12 17.41
N SER A 10 13.51 -24.50 16.27
CA SER A 10 13.96 -23.55 15.25
C SER A 10 12.71 -22.99 14.58
N SER A 11 12.20 -21.86 15.07
CA SER A 11 11.29 -21.03 14.28
C SER A 11 12.06 -20.59 13.03
N LYS A 12 11.47 -20.75 11.84
CA LYS A 12 12.04 -20.18 10.62
C LYS A 12 11.79 -18.68 10.65
N LEU A 13 12.64 -17.95 11.36
CA LEU A 13 12.74 -16.50 11.25
C LEU A 13 13.20 -16.18 9.83
N ARG A 14 12.30 -15.67 8.99
CA ARG A 14 12.70 -14.97 7.76
C ARG A 14 13.28 -13.63 8.17
N THR A 15 14.60 -13.61 8.32
CA THR A 15 15.34 -12.36 8.49
C THR A 15 15.56 -11.78 7.09
N VAL A 16 14.88 -10.69 6.76
CA VAL A 16 15.19 -9.92 5.56
C VAL A 16 16.29 -8.94 5.95
N GLN A 17 17.52 -9.23 5.53
CA GLN A 17 18.62 -8.30 5.69
C GLN A 17 18.53 -7.27 4.57
N LEU A 18 18.13 -6.06 4.94
CA LEU A 18 18.13 -4.92 4.03
C LEU A 18 19.55 -4.35 4.03
N GLN A 19 20.23 -4.49 2.89
CA GLN A 19 21.40 -3.69 2.57
C GLN A 19 20.95 -2.73 1.49
N GLY A 20 20.97 -1.43 1.76
CA GLY A 20 20.81 -0.46 0.69
C GLY A 20 21.27 0.92 1.08
N ASN A 21 21.53 1.71 0.05
CA ASN A 21 21.91 3.09 0.19
C ASN A 21 20.65 3.95 0.24
N GLY A 22 20.49 4.81 1.26
CA GLY A 22 19.59 5.96 1.17
C GLY A 22 18.70 6.24 2.37
N LEU A 23 19.19 7.07 3.29
CA LEU A 23 18.41 8.17 3.88
C LEU A 23 18.94 9.47 3.25
N VAL A 24 18.09 10.28 2.62
CA VAL A 24 18.45 11.64 2.19
C VAL A 24 17.90 12.61 3.22
N ILE A 25 18.78 13.18 4.04
CA ILE A 25 18.44 14.34 4.90
C ILE A 25 18.98 15.56 4.17
N SER A 26 18.10 16.47 3.73
CA SER A 26 18.51 17.75 3.15
C SER A 26 18.77 18.73 4.30
N ASP A 27 20.04 19.05 4.57
CA ASP A 27 20.42 20.22 5.37
C ASP A 27 20.77 21.39 4.44
N GLY A 28 19.75 21.89 3.75
CA GLY A 28 19.71 23.21 3.13
C GLY A 28 20.62 23.48 1.93
N LYS A 29 21.75 22.77 1.71
CA LYS A 29 22.67 23.05 0.60
C LYS A 29 23.41 21.84 0.01
N ASN A 30 23.38 20.67 0.63
CA ASN A 30 23.94 19.44 0.05
C ASN A 30 23.08 18.23 0.46
N GLU A 31 22.69 17.40 -0.51
CA GLU A 31 22.07 16.11 -0.26
C GLU A 31 23.15 15.11 0.17
N GLN A 32 23.11 14.67 1.43
CA GLN A 32 23.94 13.55 1.89
C GLN A 32 23.13 12.26 1.81
N ILE A 33 23.58 11.35 0.94
CA ILE A 33 23.08 9.97 0.86
C ILE A 33 23.75 9.18 1.97
N PHE A 34 23.00 8.83 3.02
CA PHE A 34 23.48 7.90 4.04
C PHE A 34 23.23 6.46 3.61
N PRO A 35 24.24 5.56 3.62
CA PRO A 35 24.00 4.14 3.51
C PRO A 35 23.21 3.65 4.73
N LEU A 36 21.95 3.22 4.52
CA LEU A 36 21.12 2.67 5.59
C LEU A 36 21.39 1.17 5.68
N ASN A 37 22.25 0.78 6.61
CA ASN A 37 22.27 -0.59 7.14
C ASN A 37 21.13 -0.77 8.16
N SER A 38 19.89 -0.46 7.77
CA SER A 38 18.73 -0.56 8.67
C SER A 38 17.99 -1.86 8.39
N LEU A 39 17.97 -2.74 9.39
CA LEU A 39 17.25 -4.01 9.34
C LEU A 39 15.79 -3.75 9.74
N CYS A 40 14.78 -4.09 8.93
CA CYS A 40 13.40 -4.11 9.43
C CYS A 40 12.94 -5.56 9.53
N MET A 41 12.58 -6.01 10.72
CA MET A 41 12.10 -7.38 10.95
C MET A 41 10.67 -7.35 11.46
N ILE A 42 9.71 -7.64 10.60
CA ILE A 42 8.37 -7.98 11.08
C ILE A 42 8.40 -9.43 11.55
N ILE A 43 8.44 -9.63 12.87
CA ILE A 43 8.21 -10.95 13.45
C ILE A 43 6.70 -11.16 13.44
N ARG A 44 6.21 -12.00 12.52
CA ARG A 44 4.94 -12.71 12.77
C ARG A 44 5.28 -13.84 13.74
N GLU A 45 4.77 -13.77 14.97
CA GLU A 45 4.68 -14.98 15.79
C GLU A 45 3.69 -15.90 15.06
N GLU A 46 4.18 -16.98 14.45
CA GLU A 46 3.31 -18.04 13.97
C GLU A 46 2.56 -18.62 15.16
N ASP A 47 1.23 -18.76 15.03
CA ASP A 47 0.41 -19.53 15.96
C ASP A 47 1.09 -20.89 16.24
N PRO A 48 1.33 -21.28 17.50
CA PRO A 48 1.93 -22.57 17.85
C PRO A 48 0.95 -23.74 17.65
N LYS A 49 0.20 -23.77 16.55
CA LYS A 49 -0.82 -24.78 16.24
C LYS A 49 -0.64 -25.40 14.85
N LYS A 50 0.54 -25.94 14.54
CA LYS A 50 0.66 -27.07 13.59
C LYS A 50 1.69 -28.10 14.05
N SER A 51 1.37 -28.78 15.15
CA SER A 51 1.82 -30.16 15.36
C SER A 51 0.69 -30.99 15.96
N VAL A 52 -0.33 -31.27 15.15
CA VAL A 52 -1.21 -32.41 15.42
C VAL A 52 -1.07 -33.38 14.26
N SER A 53 -0.02 -34.20 14.34
CA SER A 53 -0.13 -35.56 13.83
C SER A 53 -1.04 -36.33 14.79
N LYS A 54 -2.13 -36.90 14.28
CA LYS A 54 -2.58 -38.29 14.48
C LYS A 54 -4.11 -38.40 14.37
N SER A 55 -4.54 -39.17 13.38
CA SER A 55 -5.80 -39.92 13.41
C SER A 55 -5.73 -41.08 14.44
N PRO A 56 -6.82 -41.82 14.70
CA PRO A 56 -7.84 -41.51 15.69
C PRO A 56 -7.82 -42.52 16.86
N ARG A 57 -8.21 -42.10 18.07
CA ARG A 57 -8.65 -43.03 19.12
C ARG A 57 -9.82 -42.47 19.94
N LEU A 58 -10.90 -43.24 19.94
CA LEU A 58 -12.00 -43.19 20.91
C LEU A 58 -11.49 -43.32 22.35
N VAL A 59 -11.80 -42.35 23.23
CA VAL A 59 -12.04 -42.60 24.66
C VAL A 59 -12.98 -41.53 25.26
N LYS A 60 -14.14 -42.03 25.72
CA LYS A 60 -15.03 -41.64 26.83
C LYS A 60 -14.93 -40.24 27.46
N SER A 61 -16.11 -39.61 27.50
CA SER A 61 -16.56 -38.50 28.33
C SER A 61 -16.11 -38.54 29.80
N SER A 62 -15.57 -37.42 30.28
CA SER A 62 -15.41 -37.10 31.71
C SER A 62 -16.64 -36.33 32.22
N PRO A 63 -17.20 -36.65 33.39
CA PRO A 63 -18.43 -36.04 33.92
C PRO A 63 -18.19 -34.79 34.80
N PHE A 64 -16.98 -34.21 34.80
CA PHE A 64 -16.68 -33.03 35.62
C PHE A 64 -16.32 -31.81 34.76
N GLY A 65 -17.30 -30.91 34.62
CA GLY A 65 -17.10 -29.48 34.38
C GLY A 65 -16.75 -29.07 32.95
N SER A 66 -17.78 -28.80 32.14
CA SER A 66 -17.67 -27.98 30.93
C SER A 66 -17.32 -26.53 31.32
N ARG A 67 -16.03 -26.25 31.48
CA ARG A 67 -15.50 -24.87 31.48
C ARG A 67 -15.67 -24.29 30.07
N SER A 68 -15.91 -22.98 30.05
CA SER A 68 -16.34 -22.18 28.90
C SER A 68 -15.64 -22.54 27.59
N LYS A 69 -16.45 -22.62 26.53
CA LYS A 69 -16.00 -22.45 25.15
C LYS A 69 -15.62 -20.97 24.94
N ASP A 70 -14.51 -20.52 25.51
CA ASP A 70 -13.79 -19.37 24.95
C ASP A 70 -12.98 -19.87 23.76
N LYS A 71 -13.71 -20.15 22.68
CA LYS A 71 -13.13 -20.40 21.37
C LYS A 71 -12.49 -19.11 20.88
N ASP A 72 -11.18 -19.14 20.74
CA ASP A 72 -10.44 -18.47 19.66
C ASP A 72 -10.80 -16.99 19.45
N LYS A 73 -10.59 -16.12 20.44
CA LYS A 73 -10.09 -14.79 20.10
C LYS A 73 -8.64 -14.98 19.68
N ALA A 74 -8.43 -15.28 18.40
CA ALA A 74 -7.15 -15.10 17.76
C ALA A 74 -6.72 -13.66 18.07
N SER A 75 -5.86 -13.51 19.08
CA SER A 75 -5.14 -12.28 19.32
C SER A 75 -4.26 -12.12 18.10
N SER A 76 -4.77 -11.45 17.06
CA SER A 76 -3.92 -11.02 15.96
C SER A 76 -2.88 -10.14 16.62
N ASP A 77 -1.68 -10.65 16.84
CA ASP A 77 -0.62 -9.87 17.43
C ASP A 77 -0.34 -8.71 16.47
N ARG A 78 -0.68 -7.50 16.90
CA ARG A 78 -0.52 -6.25 16.13
C ARG A 78 0.75 -5.58 16.63
N THR A 79 1.84 -6.35 16.62
CA THR A 79 3.14 -5.88 17.09
C THR A 79 4.09 -5.86 15.92
N MET A 80 4.86 -4.79 15.81
CA MET A 80 5.92 -4.63 14.82
C MET A 80 7.24 -4.43 15.56
N LEU A 81 8.28 -5.11 15.09
CA LEU A 81 9.65 -4.91 15.57
C LEU A 81 10.40 -4.07 14.53
N LEU A 82 10.83 -2.88 14.93
CA LEU A 82 11.70 -2.03 14.14
C LEU A 82 13.14 -2.23 14.64
N LEU A 83 14.08 -2.46 13.72
CA LEU A 83 15.50 -2.36 14.01
C LEU A 83 16.07 -1.12 13.32
N THR A 84 16.82 -0.34 14.08
CA THR A 84 17.55 0.82 13.57
C THR A 84 18.97 0.42 13.17
N HIS A 85 19.70 1.32 12.50
CA HIS A 85 21.06 1.08 12.00
C HIS A 85 22.09 0.79 13.10
N ASP A 86 21.85 1.27 14.32
CA ASP A 86 22.63 0.98 15.54
C ASP A 86 22.20 -0.34 16.22
N LEU A 87 21.36 -1.13 15.54
CA LEU A 87 20.78 -2.38 16.03
C LEU A 87 19.83 -2.22 17.23
N THR A 88 19.40 -0.99 17.55
CA THR A 88 18.37 -0.77 18.55
C THR A 88 17.06 -1.42 18.11
N ARG A 89 16.44 -2.15 19.03
CA ARG A 89 15.21 -2.93 18.80
C ARG A 89 14.04 -2.20 19.43
N ILE A 90 13.09 -1.76 18.62
CA ILE A 90 11.90 -1.04 19.06
C ILE A 90 10.68 -1.91 18.79
N TRP A 91 10.01 -2.33 19.86
CA TRP A 91 8.74 -3.04 19.76
C TRP A 91 7.60 -2.05 19.81
N VAL A 92 6.80 -2.00 18.74
CA VAL A 92 5.62 -1.14 18.64
C VAL A 92 4.38 -2.02 18.65
N LYS A 93 3.56 -1.89 19.69
CA LYS A 93 2.28 -2.58 19.81
C LYS A 93 1.15 -1.62 19.46
N PHE A 94 0.33 -2.00 18.49
CA PHE A 94 -0.81 -1.22 18.03
C PHE A 94 -2.10 -1.70 18.68
N MET A 95 -2.86 -0.77 19.22
CA MET A 95 -4.18 -1.07 19.80
C MET A 95 -5.21 -1.27 18.69
N GLU A 96 -5.17 -0.43 17.65
CA GLU A 96 -6.13 -0.44 16.56
C GLU A 96 -5.55 -1.11 15.32
N ARG A 97 -6.39 -1.89 14.63
CA ARG A 97 -5.97 -2.63 13.42
C ARG A 97 -5.63 -1.68 12.27
N LYS A 98 -6.39 -0.59 12.12
CA LYS A 98 -6.13 0.42 11.09
C LYS A 98 -4.75 1.06 11.22
N ASP A 99 -4.28 1.29 12.44
CA ASP A 99 -2.96 1.89 12.69
C ASP A 99 -1.85 0.90 12.37
N PHE A 100 -2.02 -0.36 12.80
CA PHE A 100 -1.10 -1.44 12.41
C PHE A 100 -0.99 -1.56 10.89
N LEU A 101 -2.12 -1.58 10.19
CA LEU A 101 -2.15 -1.68 8.73
C LEU A 101 -1.51 -0.47 8.06
N LEU A 102 -1.78 0.74 8.55
CA LEU A 102 -1.13 1.95 8.06
C LEU A 102 0.39 1.83 8.18
N TRP A 103 0.89 1.51 9.37
CA TRP A 103 2.33 1.40 9.60
C TRP A 103 2.98 0.30 8.78
N VAL A 104 2.39 -0.90 8.75
CA VAL A 104 2.98 -2.03 8.06
C VAL A 104 3.06 -1.80 6.55
N LEU A 105 2.01 -1.22 5.96
CA LEU A 105 1.96 -0.89 4.53
C LEU A 105 2.87 0.31 4.21
N SER A 106 2.96 1.30 5.09
CA SER A 106 3.85 2.44 4.87
C SER A 106 5.33 2.04 4.89
N VAL A 107 5.73 1.22 5.86
CA VAL A 107 7.12 0.71 5.90
C VAL A 107 7.39 -0.20 4.70
N ASP A 108 6.48 -1.10 4.37
CA ASP A 108 6.62 -1.98 3.19
C ASP A 108 6.74 -1.21 1.88
N GLY A 109 5.86 -0.21 1.64
CA GLY A 109 5.88 0.62 0.45
C GLY A 109 7.17 1.44 0.31
N LEU A 110 7.66 2.02 1.41
CA LEU A 110 8.96 2.71 1.41
C LEU A 110 10.10 1.73 1.10
N LEU A 111 10.08 0.53 1.68
CA LEU A 111 11.12 -0.46 1.42
C LEU A 111 11.13 -0.98 -0.01
N THR A 112 9.96 -1.18 -0.62
CA THR A 112 9.90 -1.60 -2.01
C THR A 112 10.44 -0.50 -2.93
N ALA A 113 10.14 0.76 -2.66
CA ALA A 113 10.64 1.89 -3.46
C ALA A 113 12.18 2.01 -3.42
N PHE A 114 12.79 1.91 -2.24
CA PHE A 114 14.24 2.15 -2.06
C PHE A 114 15.12 0.91 -2.17
N TYR A 115 14.63 -0.24 -1.72
CA TYR A 115 15.42 -1.45 -1.54
C TYR A 115 14.96 -2.59 -2.43
N SER A 116 13.90 -2.39 -3.23
CA SER A 116 13.26 -3.46 -4.00
C SER A 116 12.92 -4.68 -3.14
N SER A 117 12.57 -4.44 -1.87
CA SER A 117 12.36 -5.47 -0.86
C SER A 117 11.01 -5.28 -0.19
N SER A 118 10.29 -6.38 0.01
CA SER A 118 8.96 -6.40 0.63
C SER A 118 9.05 -7.13 1.96
N LEU A 119 8.51 -6.53 3.02
CA LEU A 119 8.35 -7.17 4.32
C LEU A 119 7.16 -8.12 4.33
N ILE A 120 6.17 -7.82 3.51
CA ILE A 120 4.91 -8.54 3.44
C ILE A 120 4.94 -9.44 2.20
N GLU A 121 4.52 -10.70 2.34
CA GLU A 121 4.31 -11.55 1.17
C GLU A 121 3.19 -10.97 0.30
N THR A 122 3.34 -11.00 -1.02
CA THR A 122 2.42 -10.36 -1.98
C THR A 122 0.95 -10.69 -1.71
N VAL A 123 0.62 -11.95 -1.42
CA VAL A 123 -0.76 -12.38 -1.10
C VAL A 123 -1.32 -11.64 0.13
N HIS A 124 -0.51 -11.50 1.18
CA HIS A 124 -0.92 -10.78 2.39
C HIS A 124 -0.98 -9.27 2.14
N LYS A 125 -0.08 -8.72 1.32
CA LYS A 125 -0.04 -7.31 0.95
C LYS A 125 -1.33 -6.89 0.26
N THR A 126 -1.78 -7.66 -0.73
CA THR A 126 -3.06 -7.43 -1.41
C THR A 126 -4.25 -7.47 -0.44
N ILE A 127 -4.27 -8.41 0.52
CA ILE A 127 -5.35 -8.48 1.53
C ILE A 127 -5.33 -7.23 2.42
N TYR A 128 -4.17 -6.79 2.89
CA TYR A 128 -4.02 -5.62 3.75
C TYR A 128 -4.35 -4.31 3.04
N LEU A 129 -3.91 -4.17 1.78
CA LEU A 129 -4.25 -3.02 0.94
C LEU A 129 -5.75 -2.96 0.69
N ARG A 130 -6.38 -4.09 0.35
CA ARG A 130 -7.84 -4.18 0.19
C ARG A 130 -8.57 -3.79 1.48
N GLU A 131 -8.14 -4.32 2.62
CA GLU A 131 -8.75 -3.98 3.91
C GLU A 131 -8.65 -2.48 4.21
N ARG A 132 -7.48 -1.88 3.95
CA ARG A 132 -7.21 -0.49 4.32
C ARG A 132 -7.74 0.55 3.34
N TYR A 133 -7.71 0.26 2.04
CA TYR A 133 -7.95 1.25 0.98
C TYR A 133 -9.18 0.96 0.12
N LEU A 134 -9.78 -0.23 0.21
CA LEU A 134 -11.09 -0.49 -0.37
C LEU A 134 -12.17 -0.54 0.72
N LEU A 135 -12.07 -1.50 1.64
CA LEU A 135 -13.14 -1.79 2.60
C LEU A 135 -13.32 -0.74 3.70
N ALA A 136 -12.31 0.11 3.92
CA ALA A 136 -12.35 1.16 4.93
C ALA A 136 -12.95 2.48 4.42
N TYR A 137 -13.33 2.55 3.13
CA TYR A 137 -13.85 3.73 2.48
C TYR A 137 -15.30 3.51 2.05
N GLU A 138 -16.20 4.44 2.39
CA GLU A 138 -17.62 4.31 2.04
C GLU A 138 -17.91 4.65 0.57
N GLY A 139 -17.11 5.52 -0.03
CA GLY A 139 -17.34 6.09 -1.35
C GLY A 139 -17.51 7.60 -1.33
N GLY A 140 -17.63 8.19 -2.52
CA GLY A 140 -17.72 9.63 -2.67
C GLY A 140 -17.64 10.04 -4.13
N SER A 141 -17.34 11.31 -4.36
CA SER A 141 -17.12 11.83 -5.71
C SER A 141 -15.84 12.62 -5.83
N ILE A 142 -15.33 12.67 -7.06
CA ILE A 142 -14.13 13.41 -7.42
C ILE A 142 -14.51 14.33 -8.58
N LYS A 143 -14.51 15.63 -8.33
CA LYS A 143 -14.85 16.66 -9.34
C LYS A 143 -13.59 17.17 -10.01
N VAL A 144 -13.65 17.27 -11.33
CA VAL A 144 -12.56 17.77 -12.17
C VAL A 144 -13.08 19.04 -12.86
N GLY A 145 -12.75 20.20 -12.28
CA GLY A 145 -13.40 21.46 -12.67
C GLY A 145 -14.91 21.43 -12.40
N ASP A 146 -15.67 22.15 -13.24
CA ASP A 146 -17.12 22.34 -13.04
C ASP A 146 -18.00 21.37 -13.86
N ASP A 147 -17.43 20.76 -14.91
CA ASP A 147 -18.20 20.00 -15.91
C ASP A 147 -18.06 18.47 -15.78
N GLU A 148 -17.25 18.00 -14.83
CA GLU A 148 -16.90 16.60 -14.72
C GLU A 148 -16.89 16.09 -13.28
N GLU A 149 -17.54 14.94 -13.06
CA GLU A 149 -17.61 14.27 -11.77
C GLU A 149 -17.43 12.76 -11.93
N TRP A 150 -16.52 12.19 -11.15
CA TRP A 150 -16.33 10.75 -11.02
C TRP A 150 -16.94 10.27 -9.71
N THR A 151 -17.72 9.21 -9.75
CA THR A 151 -18.29 8.60 -8.56
C THR A 151 -17.54 7.32 -8.20
N TYR A 152 -17.06 7.25 -6.96
CA TYR A 152 -16.41 6.08 -6.38
C TYR A 152 -17.36 5.34 -5.42
N ILE A 153 -17.52 4.04 -5.62
CA ILE A 153 -18.36 3.16 -4.80
C ILE A 153 -17.46 2.25 -3.97
N GLY A 154 -17.31 2.53 -2.67
CA GLY A 154 -16.38 1.79 -1.80
C GLY A 154 -16.71 0.31 -1.60
N SER A 155 -17.98 -0.09 -1.78
CA SER A 155 -18.40 -1.50 -1.60
C SER A 155 -17.87 -2.46 -2.67
N ASN A 156 -17.60 -1.95 -3.87
CA ASN A 156 -17.11 -2.75 -5.01
C ASN A 156 -15.86 -2.17 -5.68
N GLY A 157 -15.43 -0.97 -5.28
CA GLY A 157 -14.26 -0.30 -5.82
C GLY A 157 -14.49 0.34 -7.18
N ARG A 158 -15.73 0.41 -7.66
CA ARG A 158 -16.05 0.95 -8.98
C ARG A 158 -15.86 2.47 -8.99
N LEU A 159 -15.17 2.97 -10.00
CA LEU A 159 -14.97 4.39 -10.29
C LEU A 159 -15.48 4.65 -11.71
N SER A 160 -16.49 5.49 -11.86
CA SER A 160 -17.08 5.81 -13.17
C SER A 160 -17.36 7.29 -13.29
N CYS A 161 -17.22 7.85 -14.48
CA CYS A 161 -17.59 9.24 -14.75
C CYS A 161 -19.12 9.35 -14.75
N SER A 162 -19.68 10.02 -13.75
CA SER A 162 -21.14 10.18 -13.57
C SER A 162 -21.68 11.46 -14.19
N LEU A 163 -20.83 12.48 -14.35
CA LEU A 163 -21.12 13.72 -15.04
C LEU A 163 -19.97 14.05 -15.98
N THR A 164 -20.24 14.27 -17.26
CA THR A 164 -19.27 14.76 -18.25
C THR A 164 -19.97 15.16 -19.54
N ASN A 165 -19.35 16.09 -20.28
CA ASN A 165 -19.73 16.45 -21.64
C ASN A 165 -19.06 15.56 -22.71
N SER A 166 -18.08 14.72 -22.34
CA SER A 166 -17.36 13.83 -23.27
C SER A 166 -18.03 12.46 -23.36
N GLU A 167 -18.39 12.03 -24.57
CA GLU A 167 -18.96 10.68 -24.82
C GLU A 167 -17.97 9.55 -24.49
N GLU A 168 -16.66 9.79 -24.67
CA GLU A 168 -15.62 8.82 -24.34
C GLU A 168 -15.57 8.57 -22.83
N LEU A 169 -15.62 9.64 -22.03
CA LEU A 169 -15.56 9.57 -20.57
C LEU A 169 -16.82 8.94 -19.98
N LYS A 170 -18.00 9.08 -20.61
CA LYS A 170 -19.24 8.42 -20.15
C LYS A 170 -19.12 6.90 -20.07
N ASN A 171 -18.28 6.31 -20.94
CA ASN A 171 -18.05 4.88 -20.98
C ASN A 171 -16.79 4.45 -20.19
N ALA A 172 -16.03 5.40 -19.65
CA ALA A 172 -14.83 5.13 -18.87
C ALA A 172 -15.20 4.62 -17.48
N VAL A 173 -14.85 3.36 -17.21
CA VAL A 173 -15.10 2.71 -15.93
C VAL A 173 -13.84 2.00 -15.47
N PHE A 174 -13.46 2.26 -14.23
CA PHE A 174 -12.36 1.60 -13.55
C PHE A 174 -12.85 0.82 -12.33
N THR A 175 -12.09 -0.20 -11.95
CA THR A 175 -12.24 -0.92 -10.68
C THR A 175 -10.95 -0.77 -9.87
N PHE A 176 -11.10 -0.35 -8.62
CA PHE A 176 -10.05 -0.28 -7.62
C PHE A 176 -10.17 -1.40 -6.60
N ASP A 177 -9.20 -2.31 -6.54
CA ASP A 177 -9.21 -3.45 -5.61
C ASP A 177 -8.54 -3.16 -4.24
N GLY A 178 -8.16 -1.89 -4.01
CA GLY A 178 -7.36 -1.44 -2.87
C GLY A 178 -5.86 -1.38 -3.17
N GLN A 179 -5.40 -2.08 -4.21
CA GLN A 179 -4.03 -2.02 -4.71
C GLN A 179 -3.98 -1.53 -6.15
N TYR A 180 -4.82 -2.04 -7.05
CA TYR A 180 -4.77 -1.73 -8.47
C TYR A 180 -6.02 -0.99 -8.91
N LEU A 181 -5.84 0.05 -9.71
CA LEU A 181 -6.89 0.66 -10.50
C LEU A 181 -6.80 0.12 -11.93
N ARG A 182 -7.85 -0.55 -12.41
CA ARG A 182 -7.87 -1.17 -13.74
C ARG A 182 -9.13 -0.78 -14.51
N PRO A 183 -9.05 -0.59 -15.83
CA PRO A 183 -10.21 -0.39 -16.67
C PRO A 183 -11.08 -1.65 -16.69
N GLU A 184 -12.41 -1.50 -16.70
CA GLU A 184 -13.33 -2.63 -16.89
C GLU A 184 -13.35 -3.08 -18.37
N PHE A 185 -13.47 -4.39 -18.60
CA PHE A 185 -13.53 -4.96 -19.95
C PHE A 185 -14.63 -4.30 -20.79
N GLY A 186 -14.26 -3.80 -21.98
CA GLY A 186 -15.17 -3.11 -22.89
C GLY A 186 -15.18 -1.59 -22.77
N SER A 187 -14.37 -1.01 -21.87
CA SER A 187 -14.02 0.42 -21.96
C SER A 187 -13.08 0.61 -23.16
N GLU A 188 -13.59 1.20 -24.24
CA GLU A 188 -12.78 1.51 -25.42
C GLU A 188 -11.65 2.49 -25.02
N GLY A 189 -10.43 2.22 -25.48
CA GLY A 189 -9.34 3.21 -25.48
C GLY A 189 -8.53 3.39 -24.20
N THR A 190 -8.64 2.52 -23.19
CA THR A 190 -7.80 2.66 -21.98
C THR A 190 -7.05 1.38 -21.62
N ASP A 191 -5.77 1.32 -22.01
CA ASP A 191 -4.82 0.31 -21.52
C ASP A 191 -4.09 0.75 -20.24
N TYR A 192 -4.36 1.98 -19.79
CA TYR A 192 -3.74 2.58 -18.61
C TYR A 192 -4.21 1.89 -17.33
N CYS A 193 -3.28 1.65 -16.40
CA CYS A 193 -3.60 1.16 -15.08
C CYS A 193 -2.71 1.75 -13.99
N GLY A 194 -3.22 1.71 -12.76
CA GLY A 194 -2.54 2.23 -11.57
C GLY A 194 -2.24 1.13 -10.55
N GLU A 195 -1.13 1.27 -9.83
CA GLU A 195 -0.82 0.49 -8.62
C GLU A 195 -0.59 1.44 -7.45
N TRP A 196 -1.17 1.11 -6.30
CA TRP A 196 -1.03 1.78 -5.02
C TRP A 196 -0.51 0.76 -4.00
N ASP A 197 0.63 1.05 -3.38
CA ASP A 197 1.25 0.15 -2.40
C ASP A 197 1.10 0.60 -0.95
N GLY A 198 0.26 1.61 -0.72
CA GLY A 198 0.07 2.24 0.58
C GLY A 198 0.90 3.52 0.78
N MET A 199 1.89 3.77 -0.08
CA MET A 199 2.70 4.98 -0.06
C MET A 199 3.00 5.55 -1.44
N ASN A 200 3.11 4.70 -2.44
CA ASN A 200 3.52 5.08 -3.77
C ASN A 200 2.40 4.74 -4.76
N VAL A 201 2.15 5.70 -5.65
CA VAL A 201 1.34 5.57 -6.87
C VAL A 201 2.29 5.24 -8.00
N TYR A 202 2.04 4.15 -8.72
CA TYR A 202 2.71 3.78 -9.95
C TYR A 202 1.69 3.79 -11.08
N TRP A 203 2.04 4.39 -12.21
CA TRP A 203 1.16 4.52 -13.37
C TRP A 203 1.76 3.86 -14.60
N TYR A 204 0.97 3.03 -15.27
CA TYR A 204 1.41 2.22 -16.40
C TYR A 204 0.60 2.58 -17.65
N LYS A 205 1.27 2.64 -18.79
CA LYS A 205 0.64 2.86 -20.11
C LYS A 205 -0.02 1.62 -20.69
N GLU A 206 0.34 0.46 -20.17
CA GLU A 206 -0.18 -0.83 -20.60
C GLU A 206 -0.64 -1.64 -19.40
N ASN A 207 -1.66 -2.47 -19.60
CA ASN A 207 -2.20 -3.30 -18.55
C ASN A 207 -1.16 -4.33 -18.08
N VAL A 208 -0.64 -4.14 -16.88
CA VAL A 208 0.41 -5.04 -16.39
C VAL A 208 -0.19 -6.34 -15.86
N ASN A 209 -0.05 -7.40 -16.65
CA ASN A 209 -0.45 -8.75 -16.27
C ASN A 209 0.46 -9.33 -15.17
N GLY A 210 -0.14 -10.10 -14.26
CA GLY A 210 0.46 -10.59 -13.00
C GLY A 210 1.62 -11.58 -13.12
N GLU A 211 2.17 -11.81 -14.31
CA GLU A 211 3.28 -12.75 -14.53
C GLU A 211 4.65 -12.14 -14.24
N GLN A 212 4.75 -10.80 -14.18
CA GLN A 212 5.99 -10.12 -13.83
C GLN A 212 6.16 -9.99 -12.32
N SER A 213 7.39 -10.19 -11.83
CA SER A 213 7.74 -9.86 -10.44
C SER A 213 7.44 -8.39 -10.13
N GLU A 214 6.99 -8.07 -8.92
CA GLU A 214 6.67 -6.70 -8.46
C GLU A 214 7.75 -5.67 -8.82
N ARG A 215 9.03 -6.02 -8.61
CA ARG A 215 10.17 -5.16 -8.98
C ARG A 215 10.19 -4.83 -10.47
N LYS A 216 10.10 -5.85 -11.34
CA LYS A 216 10.13 -5.67 -12.80
C LYS A 216 8.95 -4.82 -13.26
N ARG A 217 7.75 -5.11 -12.75
CA ARG A 217 6.54 -4.33 -13.05
C ARG A 217 6.74 -2.85 -12.69
N ARG A 218 7.19 -2.53 -11.48
CA ARG A 218 7.35 -1.13 -11.05
C ARG A 218 8.41 -0.36 -11.84
N LEU A 219 9.43 -1.05 -12.37
CA LEU A 219 10.42 -0.44 -13.26
C LEU A 219 9.85 -0.04 -14.62
N THR A 220 8.71 -0.61 -15.03
CA THR A 220 8.02 -0.20 -16.27
C THR A 220 6.95 0.86 -16.01
N ALA A 221 6.84 1.40 -14.79
CA ALA A 221 5.95 2.50 -14.51
C ALA A 221 6.39 3.75 -15.30
N SER A 222 5.44 4.35 -16.01
CA SER A 222 5.65 5.60 -16.75
C SER A 222 5.75 6.81 -15.82
N SER A 223 5.14 6.74 -14.64
CA SER A 223 5.23 7.76 -13.60
C SER A 223 5.09 7.10 -12.24
N CYS A 224 5.79 7.66 -11.25
CA CYS A 224 5.76 7.19 -9.88
C CYS A 224 5.72 8.37 -8.92
N TYR A 225 4.79 8.35 -7.96
CA TYR A 225 4.64 9.41 -6.97
C TYR A 225 4.58 8.83 -5.56
N ASN A 226 5.23 9.48 -4.60
CA ASN A 226 5.17 9.13 -3.19
C ASN A 226 4.29 10.09 -2.42
N TRP A 227 3.36 9.54 -1.66
CA TRP A 227 2.46 10.28 -0.78
C TRP A 227 3.12 10.57 0.56
N ASN A 228 3.34 11.83 0.89
CA ASN A 228 3.75 12.26 2.22
C ASN A 228 2.51 12.61 3.07
N PRO A 229 2.05 11.71 3.96
CA PRO A 229 0.84 11.97 4.75
C PRO A 229 0.98 13.14 5.73
N ALA A 230 2.19 13.44 6.19
CA ALA A 230 2.43 14.52 7.15
C ALA A 230 2.29 15.91 6.50
N ARG A 231 2.67 16.01 5.22
CA ARG A 231 2.58 17.25 4.43
C ARG A 231 1.35 17.29 3.54
N GLN A 232 0.67 16.15 3.39
CA GLN A 232 -0.42 15.93 2.44
C GLN A 232 0.01 16.22 0.99
N GLU A 233 1.20 15.76 0.61
CA GLU A 233 1.81 16.05 -0.70
C GLU A 233 2.17 14.75 -1.44
N PHE A 234 1.89 14.65 -2.74
CA PHE A 234 2.54 13.69 -3.62
C PHE A 234 3.79 14.29 -4.24
N HIS A 235 4.90 13.57 -4.17
CA HIS A 235 6.17 13.94 -4.78
C HIS A 235 6.53 12.95 -5.88
N LEU A 236 6.88 13.46 -7.06
CA LEU A 236 7.39 12.63 -8.15
C LEU A 236 8.68 11.89 -7.70
N ILE A 237 8.76 10.60 -8.02
CA ILE A 237 9.95 9.79 -7.83
C ILE A 237 10.64 9.67 -9.19
N GLU A 238 11.75 10.39 -9.37
CA GLU A 238 12.58 10.29 -10.56
C GLU A 238 13.69 9.27 -10.34
N SER A 239 13.85 8.34 -11.30
CA SER A 239 15.03 7.52 -11.55
C SER A 239 15.99 7.30 -10.35
N ASN A 240 15.49 6.70 -9.28
CA ASN A 240 16.18 6.28 -8.04
C ASN A 240 16.23 7.26 -6.85
N HIS A 241 15.64 8.45 -6.92
CA HIS A 241 15.58 9.38 -5.79
C HIS A 241 14.18 10.02 -5.64
N PHE A 242 13.84 10.43 -4.41
CA PHE A 242 12.84 11.47 -4.23
C PHE A 242 13.44 12.77 -4.76
N ALA A 243 13.30 13.03 -6.05
CA ALA A 243 13.54 14.36 -6.55
C ALA A 243 12.45 15.22 -5.92
N LYS A 244 12.83 16.18 -5.07
CA LYS A 244 11.93 17.26 -4.67
C LYS A 244 11.80 18.21 -5.86
N ASP A 245 11.18 17.70 -6.92
CA ASP A 245 10.81 18.53 -8.05
C ASP A 245 9.61 19.36 -7.61
N THR A 246 9.88 20.64 -7.36
CA THR A 246 8.84 21.62 -7.03
C THR A 246 7.83 21.76 -8.14
N HIS A 247 8.18 21.39 -9.38
CA HIS A 247 7.27 21.46 -10.51
C HIS A 247 6.29 20.28 -10.55
N ASN A 248 6.69 19.09 -10.09
CA ASN A 248 5.83 17.90 -10.09
C ASN A 248 5.44 17.45 -8.68
N THR A 249 5.10 18.41 -7.82
CA THR A 249 4.54 18.15 -6.49
C THR A 249 3.05 18.53 -6.46
N TRP A 250 2.20 17.61 -6.00
CA TRP A 250 0.77 17.82 -5.81
C TRP A 250 0.43 17.92 -4.33
N ALA A 251 -0.20 18.99 -3.89
CA ALA A 251 -0.60 19.18 -2.51
C ALA A 251 -2.13 19.01 -2.37
N LEU A 252 -2.54 18.25 -1.36
CA LEU A 252 -3.93 18.20 -0.92
C LEU A 252 -4.14 19.29 0.14
N THR A 253 -4.97 20.28 -0.19
CA THR A 253 -5.40 21.33 0.74
C THR A 253 -6.89 21.22 0.98
N ARG A 254 -7.27 20.87 2.22
CA ARG A 254 -8.65 20.50 2.60
C ARG A 254 -9.12 19.30 1.81
N ASN A 255 -9.73 19.54 0.66
CA ASN A 255 -10.30 18.55 -0.22
C ASN A 255 -9.92 18.79 -1.69
N PHE A 256 -9.00 19.71 -1.96
CA PHE A 256 -8.50 20.01 -3.29
C PHE A 256 -7.09 19.47 -3.47
N LEU A 257 -6.89 18.60 -4.46
CA LEU A 257 -5.58 18.16 -4.91
C LEU A 257 -5.15 19.03 -6.11
N ALA A 258 -4.03 19.73 -5.98
CA ALA A 258 -3.53 20.64 -7.02
C ALA A 258 -2.01 20.65 -7.07
N ARG A 259 -1.44 20.99 -8.24
CA ARG A 259 0.00 21.21 -8.38
C ARG A 259 0.45 22.45 -7.61
N THR A 260 1.60 22.34 -6.95
CA THR A 260 2.16 23.42 -6.12
C THR A 260 2.82 24.54 -6.91
N ASP A 261 3.24 24.29 -8.14
CA ASP A 261 3.86 25.27 -9.03
C ASP A 261 2.87 26.14 -9.82
N GLY A 262 1.56 25.87 -9.68
CA GLY A 262 0.51 26.59 -10.39
C GLY A 262 0.49 26.37 -11.90
N MET A 263 1.31 25.45 -12.42
CA MET A 263 1.41 25.13 -13.85
C MET A 263 0.64 23.84 -14.15
N GLY A 264 -0.26 23.86 -15.14
CA GLY A 264 -1.01 22.67 -15.58
C GLY A 264 -2.52 22.73 -15.38
N ALA A 265 -3.23 21.78 -15.98
CA ALA A 265 -4.69 21.73 -16.01
C ALA A 265 -5.26 21.24 -14.67
N GLY A 266 -6.00 22.14 -14.01
CA GLY A 266 -7.04 21.79 -13.04
C GLY A 266 -6.57 21.45 -11.63
N TRP A 267 -7.37 21.88 -10.66
CA TRP A 267 -7.47 21.24 -9.36
C TRP A 267 -8.49 20.10 -9.47
N ILE A 268 -8.31 19.06 -8.68
CA ILE A 268 -9.31 18.02 -8.49
C ILE A 268 -9.86 18.15 -7.08
N GLN A 269 -11.19 18.16 -6.93
CA GLN A 269 -11.86 18.20 -5.64
C GLN A 269 -12.37 16.81 -5.25
N ILE A 270 -12.12 16.42 -4.01
CA ILE A 270 -12.56 15.16 -3.42
C ILE A 270 -13.73 15.45 -2.49
N GLU A 271 -14.82 14.72 -2.64
CA GLU A 271 -15.99 14.79 -1.77
C GLU A 271 -16.32 13.39 -1.24
N GLY A 272 -16.76 13.32 0.02
CA GLY A 272 -17.02 12.05 0.69
C GLY A 272 -15.76 11.30 1.13
N ASP A 273 -15.89 9.99 1.32
CA ASP A 273 -14.85 9.12 1.84
C ASP A 273 -14.22 8.32 0.71
N THR A 274 -13.30 8.99 0.00
CA THR A 274 -12.63 8.46 -1.19
C THR A 274 -11.12 8.31 -0.94
N PRO A 275 -10.49 7.19 -1.34
CA PRO A 275 -9.04 7.02 -1.24
C PRO A 275 -8.29 8.11 -2.03
N ILE A 276 -7.34 8.77 -1.37
CA ILE A 276 -6.56 9.88 -1.98
C ILE A 276 -5.79 9.47 -3.24
N CYS A 277 -5.38 8.20 -3.34
CA CYS A 277 -4.69 7.68 -4.52
C CYS A 277 -5.56 7.71 -5.78
N LEU A 278 -6.89 7.63 -5.66
CA LEU A 278 -7.81 7.71 -6.80
C LEU A 278 -7.77 9.09 -7.47
N ALA A 279 -7.70 10.16 -6.68
CA ALA A 279 -7.54 11.51 -7.21
C ALA A 279 -6.22 11.64 -8.00
N MET A 280 -5.13 11.08 -7.45
CA MET A 280 -3.84 11.08 -8.14
C MET A 280 -3.86 10.23 -9.42
N PHE A 281 -4.52 9.07 -9.41
CA PHE A 281 -4.69 8.27 -10.63
C PHE A 281 -5.45 9.03 -11.71
N LEU A 282 -6.50 9.78 -11.36
CA LEU A 282 -7.22 10.63 -12.33
C LEU A 282 -6.32 11.74 -12.89
N CYS A 283 -5.50 12.41 -12.06
CA CYS A 283 -4.50 13.37 -12.56
C CYS A 283 -3.57 12.73 -13.62
N LEU A 284 -3.11 11.50 -13.36
CA LEU A 284 -2.20 10.78 -14.27
C LEU A 284 -2.89 10.27 -15.53
N PHE A 285 -4.15 9.89 -15.42
CA PHE A 285 -5.00 9.56 -16.56
C PHE A 285 -5.11 10.75 -17.53
N TYR A 286 -5.43 11.95 -17.02
CA TYR A 286 -5.48 13.15 -17.85
C TYR A 286 -4.12 13.56 -18.44
N ALA A 287 -3.05 13.46 -17.65
CA ALA A 287 -1.70 13.73 -18.15
C ALA A 287 -1.31 12.79 -19.29
N SER A 288 -1.76 11.53 -19.24
CA SER A 288 -1.47 10.53 -20.28
C SER A 288 -2.23 10.81 -21.57
N ASN A 289 -3.49 11.25 -21.49
CA ASN A 289 -4.33 11.55 -22.66
C ASN A 289 -4.06 12.93 -23.30
N SER A 290 -3.34 13.82 -22.62
CA SER A 290 -2.98 15.15 -23.16
C SER A 290 -1.64 15.18 -23.90
N SER A 291 -0.95 14.04 -23.96
CA SER A 291 0.40 13.91 -24.55
C SER A 291 0.39 13.40 -26.00
N ASP A 292 -0.79 13.19 -26.59
CA ASP A 292 -1.01 12.84 -28.00
C ASP A 292 -1.59 14.04 -28.78
#